data_AF-A0AAP4A5G8-F1
#
_entry.id   AF-A0AAP4A5G8-F1
#
_cell.length_a   1.000
_cell.length_b   1.000
_cell.length_c   1.000
_cell.angle_alpha   90.00
_cell.angle_beta   90.00
_cell.angle_gamma   90.00
#
_symmetry.space_group_name_H-M   'P 1'
#
loop_
_entity.id
_entity.type
_entity.pdbx_description
1 polymer ?
#
loop_
_entity_poly.entity_id
_entity_poly.type
_entity_poly.pdbx_seq_one_letter_code
_entity_poly.pdbx_strand_id
1 'polypeptide(L)'
;MFRLYSDVRGAAYERLIDYAMERADTFMLGIHKWATEDENGVIDQDVLFKELLQQLNPFMLSTHSYEEIRGIHSVAYTQGTFYRYQCAPEAGGLLKQAASSLFSWVHPQLPEDLCFQNAEGRDWIINIAHERIGGLNMATEEADELEKLIPGVFIHKPEYHQNIDIFLDDAIRHQPDRVELMRFGLREIPERIRELYSLKHLTIFEQDIRTLPHALFELESLESLTIQVADLEELPADIAKLTHLKNLRISCGCYDRPAPDFKVIPKAELAFRHLPPEIGELQQLEYLDVQYSGIRTLPPELQNLKNLRSLDIVNGFIESAPDFIYKMTWLDRFLIEDKPFHLCNHGDD
;
A
#
# COMPACT_ATOMS: atom_id res chain seq x y z
N MET A 1 -4.10 -14.00 -15.69
CA MET A 1 -3.71 -12.61 -15.44
C MET A 1 -2.83 -12.60 -14.20
N PHE A 2 -1.59 -12.13 -14.33
CA PHE A 2 -0.73 -11.88 -13.17
C PHE A 2 -1.08 -10.53 -12.54
N ARG A 3 -0.72 -10.35 -11.27
CA ARG A 3 -0.84 -9.07 -10.57
C ARG A 3 0.55 -8.53 -10.28
N LEU A 4 0.72 -7.22 -10.45
CA LEU A 4 1.86 -6.52 -9.87
C LEU A 4 1.67 -6.49 -8.36
N TYR A 5 2.73 -6.83 -7.62
CA TYR A 5 2.72 -6.84 -6.16
C TYR A 5 2.68 -5.43 -5.59
N SER A 6 3.39 -4.49 -6.22
CA SER A 6 3.46 -3.08 -5.83
C SER A 6 3.43 -2.17 -7.05
N ASP A 7 3.37 -0.86 -6.80
CA ASP A 7 3.51 0.15 -7.83
C ASP A 7 4.88 0.03 -8.52
N VAL A 8 4.93 0.24 -9.84
CA VAL A 8 6.16 0.29 -10.62
C VAL A 8 6.55 1.75 -10.77
N ARG A 9 7.73 2.14 -10.26
CA ARG A 9 8.09 3.57 -10.07
C ARG A 9 9.48 3.93 -10.58
N GLY A 10 9.72 5.23 -10.77
CA GLY A 10 11.02 5.80 -11.13
C GLY A 10 11.59 5.15 -12.39
N ALA A 11 12.86 4.74 -12.33
CA ALA A 11 13.52 4.09 -13.46
C ALA A 11 12.83 2.78 -13.92
N ALA A 12 12.18 2.05 -13.01
CA ALA A 12 11.43 0.85 -13.38
C ALA A 12 10.19 1.19 -14.21
N TYR A 13 9.50 2.29 -13.86
CA TYR A 13 8.38 2.81 -14.63
C TYR A 13 8.81 3.23 -16.02
N GLU A 14 9.87 4.03 -16.13
CA GLU A 14 10.38 4.46 -17.44
C GLU A 14 10.71 3.27 -18.35
N ARG A 15 11.38 2.26 -17.81
CA ARG A 15 11.72 1.03 -18.53
C ARG A 15 10.50 0.19 -18.88
N LEU A 16 9.47 0.17 -18.03
CA LEU A 16 8.21 -0.51 -18.32
C LEU A 16 7.46 0.19 -19.46
N ILE A 17 7.46 1.52 -19.50
CA ILE A 17 6.89 2.29 -20.60
C ILE A 17 7.65 2.00 -21.90
N ASP A 18 8.99 1.99 -21.88
CA ASP A 18 9.79 1.66 -23.07
C ASP A 18 9.51 0.22 -23.54
N TYR A 19 9.51 -0.75 -22.62
CA TYR A 19 9.16 -2.14 -22.90
C TYR A 19 7.77 -2.25 -23.54
N ALA A 20 6.81 -1.50 -23.03
CA ALA A 20 5.44 -1.53 -23.50
C ALA A 20 5.30 -0.88 -24.88
N MET A 21 5.94 0.27 -25.11
CA MET A 21 5.91 0.99 -26.39
C MET A 21 6.52 0.20 -27.54
N GLU A 22 7.46 -0.72 -27.26
CA GLU A 22 8.07 -1.61 -28.26
C GLU A 22 7.19 -2.82 -28.65
N ARG A 23 6.21 -3.18 -27.82
CA ARG A 23 5.49 -4.48 -27.91
C ARG A 23 3.98 -4.37 -27.98
N ALA A 24 3.41 -3.28 -27.44
CA ALA A 24 2.01 -2.95 -27.56
C ALA A 24 1.76 -2.17 -28.85
N ASP A 25 0.62 -2.41 -29.50
CA ASP A 25 0.21 -1.62 -30.66
C ASP A 25 -0.42 -0.29 -30.23
N THR A 26 -1.16 -0.32 -29.12
CA THR A 26 -1.91 0.82 -28.62
C THR A 26 -1.93 0.89 -27.10
N PHE A 27 -2.22 2.07 -26.58
CA PHE A 27 -2.55 2.28 -25.17
C PHE A 27 -3.82 3.11 -25.03
N MET A 28 -4.45 3.03 -23.86
CA MET A 28 -5.67 3.75 -23.53
C MET A 28 -5.50 4.60 -22.27
N LEU A 29 -6.21 5.72 -22.24
CA LEU A 29 -6.39 6.59 -21.09
C LEU A 29 -7.88 6.85 -20.88
N GLY A 30 -8.34 6.81 -19.63
CA GLY A 30 -9.72 7.08 -19.23
C GLY A 30 -9.90 8.47 -18.64
N ILE A 31 -11.03 9.11 -18.95
CA ILE A 31 -11.54 10.26 -18.20
C ILE A 31 -12.93 9.89 -17.72
N HIS A 32 -13.03 9.51 -16.45
CA HIS A 32 -14.29 9.08 -15.85
C HIS A 32 -15.20 10.28 -15.52
N LYS A 33 -16.51 10.07 -15.47
CA LYS A 33 -17.48 11.17 -15.25
C LYS A 33 -17.31 11.86 -13.89
N TRP A 34 -16.98 11.10 -12.86
CA TRP A 34 -16.73 11.66 -11.52
C TRP A 34 -15.49 12.56 -11.50
N ALA A 35 -14.54 12.33 -12.40
CA ALA A 35 -13.40 13.21 -12.67
C ALA A 35 -13.81 14.50 -13.43
N THR A 36 -15.09 14.71 -13.73
CA THR A 36 -15.59 15.90 -14.43
C THR A 36 -16.74 16.61 -13.71
N GLU A 37 -17.17 16.10 -12.56
CA GLU A 37 -18.30 16.61 -11.79
C GLU A 37 -17.82 16.96 -10.36
N ASP A 38 -17.72 18.26 -10.03
CA ASP A 38 -17.62 18.68 -8.62
C ASP A 38 -19.00 18.64 -7.93
N GLU A 39 -19.05 18.76 -6.60
CA GLU A 39 -20.31 18.77 -5.82
C GLU A 39 -21.31 19.86 -6.26
N ASN A 40 -20.90 20.81 -7.11
CA ASN A 40 -21.69 21.92 -7.63
C ASN A 40 -22.05 21.76 -9.12
N GLY A 41 -21.70 20.64 -9.77
CA GLY A 41 -21.92 20.43 -11.21
C GLY A 41 -21.12 21.37 -12.11
N VAL A 42 -20.06 21.97 -11.58
CA VAL A 42 -19.07 22.73 -12.35
C VAL A 42 -18.05 21.72 -12.87
N ILE A 43 -17.86 21.73 -14.20
CA ILE A 43 -16.76 20.99 -14.81
C ILE A 43 -15.48 21.65 -14.30
N ASP A 44 -14.83 21.02 -13.34
CA ASP A 44 -13.46 21.34 -13.03
C ASP A 44 -12.64 20.90 -14.24
N GLN A 45 -12.56 21.78 -15.23
CA GLN A 45 -11.71 21.61 -16.39
C GLN A 45 -10.27 21.88 -15.98
N ASP A 46 -9.84 21.26 -14.88
CA ASP A 46 -8.55 21.47 -14.29
C ASP A 46 -7.54 21.26 -15.40
N VAL A 47 -6.77 22.33 -15.66
CA VAL A 47 -5.91 22.47 -16.84
C VAL A 47 -4.79 21.41 -16.83
N LEU A 48 -4.68 20.66 -15.73
CA LEU A 48 -3.55 19.84 -15.28
C LEU A 48 -3.16 18.66 -16.18
N PHE A 49 -3.99 18.27 -17.16
CA PHE A 49 -3.56 17.30 -18.19
C PHE A 49 -4.05 17.62 -19.60
N LYS A 50 -4.67 18.79 -19.82
CA LYS A 50 -5.05 19.24 -21.17
C LYS A 50 -3.84 19.34 -22.09
N GLU A 51 -2.72 19.83 -21.57
CA GLU A 51 -1.46 19.91 -22.30
C GLU A 51 -0.98 18.52 -22.72
N LEU A 52 -1.04 17.53 -21.82
CA LEU A 52 -0.70 16.14 -22.12
C LEU A 52 -1.60 15.57 -23.22
N LEU A 53 -2.93 15.71 -23.11
CA LEU A 53 -3.85 15.23 -24.13
C LEU A 53 -3.64 15.93 -25.49
N GLN A 54 -3.30 17.22 -25.48
CA GLN A 54 -2.96 17.96 -26.69
C GLN A 54 -1.67 17.46 -27.33
N GLN A 55 -0.64 17.17 -26.52
CA GLN A 55 0.62 16.61 -26.98
C GLN A 55 0.47 15.17 -27.48
N LEU A 56 -0.47 14.40 -26.92
CA LEU A 56 -0.81 13.04 -27.35
C LEU A 56 -1.74 12.99 -28.57
N ASN A 57 -2.43 14.08 -28.90
CA ASN A 57 -3.40 14.14 -30.01
C ASN A 57 -2.86 13.64 -31.36
N PRO A 58 -1.59 13.87 -31.76
CA PRO A 58 -1.04 13.31 -33.00
C PRO A 58 -1.03 11.78 -33.06
N PHE A 59 -1.07 11.10 -31.91
CA PHE A 59 -1.07 9.64 -31.81
C PHE A 59 -2.47 9.06 -31.57
N MET A 60 -3.50 9.90 -31.45
CA MET A 60 -4.85 9.45 -31.15
C MET A 60 -5.47 8.71 -32.35
N LEU A 61 -5.96 7.49 -32.10
CA LEU A 61 -6.60 6.64 -33.10
C LEU A 61 -8.13 6.74 -33.04
N SER A 62 -8.68 6.69 -31.82
CA SER A 62 -10.12 6.72 -31.60
C SER A 62 -10.48 7.21 -30.21
N THR A 63 -11.75 7.60 -30.08
CA THR A 63 -12.38 7.92 -28.80
C THR A 63 -13.60 7.02 -28.65
N HIS A 64 -13.79 6.48 -27.44
CA HIS A 64 -14.86 5.58 -27.11
C HIS A 64 -15.63 6.07 -25.88
N SER A 65 -16.93 5.82 -25.88
CA SER A 65 -17.80 5.94 -24.71
C SER A 65 -17.76 4.67 -23.88
N TYR A 66 -18.10 4.79 -22.59
CA TYR A 66 -18.24 3.63 -21.70
C TYR A 66 -19.13 2.52 -22.29
N GLU A 67 -20.28 2.83 -22.89
CA GLU A 67 -21.19 1.81 -23.39
C GLU A 67 -20.63 0.99 -24.56
N GLU A 68 -19.68 1.55 -25.32
CA GLU A 68 -19.04 0.85 -26.44
C GLU A 68 -18.00 -0.18 -25.97
N ILE A 69 -17.36 0.06 -24.83
CA ILE A 69 -16.19 -0.72 -24.39
C ILE A 69 -16.31 -1.37 -23.02
N ARG A 70 -17.41 -1.13 -22.29
CA ARG A 70 -17.70 -1.76 -21.00
C ARG A 70 -17.67 -3.28 -21.14
N GLY A 71 -16.98 -3.95 -20.22
CA GLY A 71 -16.82 -5.40 -20.24
C GLY A 71 -15.84 -5.92 -21.30
N ILE A 72 -15.21 -5.05 -22.08
CA ILE A 72 -14.14 -5.38 -23.02
C ILE A 72 -12.79 -4.94 -22.45
N HIS A 73 -12.70 -3.69 -21.98
CA HIS A 73 -11.49 -3.11 -21.41
C HIS A 73 -11.65 -2.86 -19.91
N SER A 74 -10.60 -3.19 -19.16
CA SER A 74 -10.53 -3.10 -17.70
C SER A 74 -10.66 -1.68 -17.19
N VAL A 75 -10.23 -0.70 -18.00
CA VAL A 75 -10.36 0.75 -17.70
C VAL A 75 -11.81 1.23 -17.76
N ALA A 76 -12.70 0.51 -18.43
CA ALA A 76 -14.11 0.90 -18.59
C ALA A 76 -15.00 0.26 -17.52
N TYR A 77 -14.70 0.52 -16.25
CA TYR A 77 -15.48 0.05 -15.09
C TYR A 77 -16.50 1.09 -14.60
N THR A 78 -16.31 2.38 -14.90
CA THR A 78 -17.33 3.41 -14.72
C THR A 78 -17.56 4.25 -15.97
N GLN A 79 -18.63 5.05 -15.96
CA GLN A 79 -18.97 5.96 -17.06
C GLN A 79 -17.82 6.94 -17.30
N GLY A 80 -17.44 7.13 -18.57
CA GLY A 80 -16.34 7.99 -18.94
C GLY A 80 -16.14 8.10 -20.46
N THR A 81 -15.13 8.88 -20.83
CA THR A 81 -14.60 8.97 -22.19
C THR A 81 -13.22 8.33 -22.22
N PHE A 82 -12.98 7.46 -23.19
CA PHE A 82 -11.77 6.67 -23.27
C PHE A 82 -11.05 6.95 -24.58
N TYR A 83 -9.77 7.28 -24.49
CA TYR A 83 -8.95 7.66 -25.62
C TYR A 83 -7.97 6.55 -25.93
N ARG A 84 -7.93 6.12 -27.19
CA ARG A 84 -7.01 5.09 -27.66
C ARG A 84 -5.96 5.72 -28.54
N TYR A 85 -4.70 5.47 -28.21
CA TYR A 85 -3.53 6.05 -28.85
C TYR A 85 -2.66 4.95 -29.45
N GLN A 86 -1.97 5.27 -30.53
CA GLN A 86 -0.91 4.44 -31.08
C GLN A 86 0.33 4.49 -30.19
N CYS A 87 0.93 3.34 -29.92
CA CYS A 87 2.24 3.28 -29.27
C CYS A 87 3.32 3.82 -30.21
N ALA A 88 4.12 4.77 -29.72
CA ALA A 88 5.25 5.35 -30.42
C ALA A 88 6.29 5.86 -29.41
N PRO A 89 7.60 5.86 -29.73
CA PRO A 89 8.64 6.34 -28.81
C PRO A 89 8.38 7.76 -28.27
N GLU A 90 7.87 8.66 -29.11
CA GLU A 90 7.54 10.03 -28.74
C GLU A 90 6.38 10.08 -27.74
N ALA A 91 5.33 9.28 -27.95
CA ALA A 91 4.22 9.15 -27.00
C ALA A 91 4.71 8.58 -25.66
N GLY A 92 5.57 7.56 -25.68
CA GLY A 92 6.22 7.03 -24.48
C GLY A 92 7.02 8.09 -23.72
N GLY A 93 7.73 8.97 -24.43
CA GLY A 93 8.40 10.12 -23.85
C GLY A 93 7.45 11.04 -23.07
N LEU A 94 6.25 11.28 -23.60
CA LEU A 94 5.22 12.08 -22.94
C LEU A 94 4.67 11.38 -21.68
N LEU A 95 4.40 10.08 -21.73
CA LEU A 95 3.93 9.31 -20.56
C LEU A 95 4.98 9.32 -19.43
N LYS A 96 6.27 9.27 -19.77
CA LYS A 96 7.39 9.34 -18.81
C LYS A 96 7.58 10.72 -18.20
N GLN A 97 7.24 11.78 -18.92
CA GLN A 97 7.26 13.15 -18.39
C GLN A 97 6.04 13.44 -17.51
N ALA A 98 4.90 12.83 -17.83
CA ALA A 98 3.63 13.05 -17.13
C ALA A 98 3.59 12.40 -15.74
N ALA A 99 4.16 11.21 -15.59
CA ALA A 99 4.08 10.40 -14.38
C ALA A 99 5.45 9.84 -13.99
N SER A 100 5.62 9.53 -12.70
CA SER A 100 6.81 8.84 -12.18
C SER A 100 6.52 7.40 -11.73
N SER A 101 5.25 6.96 -11.81
CA SER A 101 4.86 5.58 -11.54
C SER A 101 3.60 5.17 -12.27
N LEU A 102 3.34 3.87 -12.31
CA LEU A 102 2.13 3.32 -12.90
C LEU A 102 0.89 3.79 -12.12
N PHE A 103 0.89 3.76 -10.79
CA PHE A 103 -0.25 4.21 -9.99
C PHE A 103 -0.35 5.74 -9.84
N SER A 104 0.48 6.52 -10.53
CA SER A 104 0.36 8.00 -10.57
C SER A 104 -0.75 8.48 -11.51
N TRP A 105 -1.25 7.63 -12.40
CA TRP A 105 -2.30 7.96 -13.38
C TRP A 105 -3.68 8.08 -12.74
N VAL A 106 -3.87 9.09 -11.89
CA VAL A 106 -5.08 9.34 -11.08
C VAL A 106 -5.52 10.80 -11.26
N HIS A 107 -6.83 11.02 -11.28
CA HIS A 107 -7.44 12.35 -11.32
C HIS A 107 -7.24 13.12 -9.99
N PRO A 108 -7.09 14.46 -9.98
CA PRO A 108 -7.11 15.41 -11.12
C PRO A 108 -5.79 15.63 -11.84
N GLN A 109 -4.69 15.06 -11.35
CA GLN A 109 -3.36 15.38 -11.91
C GLN A 109 -3.15 14.79 -13.30
N LEU A 110 -3.70 13.60 -13.58
CA LEU A 110 -3.56 12.91 -14.86
C LEU A 110 -4.89 12.30 -15.30
N PRO A 111 -5.05 11.97 -16.59
CA PRO A 111 -6.07 11.02 -17.02
C PRO A 111 -5.87 9.70 -16.26
N GLU A 112 -6.95 8.98 -16.03
CA GLU A 112 -6.87 7.75 -15.25
C GLU A 112 -6.47 6.55 -16.09
N ASP A 113 -5.89 5.56 -15.41
CA ASP A 113 -5.82 4.17 -15.86
C ASP A 113 -5.08 3.95 -17.18
N LEU A 114 -3.78 4.29 -17.23
CA LEU A 114 -2.91 3.95 -18.35
C LEU A 114 -2.87 2.43 -18.62
N CYS A 115 -3.51 1.99 -19.69
CA CYS A 115 -3.59 0.58 -20.06
C CYS A 115 -2.98 0.33 -21.44
N PHE A 116 -2.02 -0.58 -21.56
CA PHE A 116 -1.45 -1.00 -22.84
C PHE A 116 -2.18 -2.21 -23.39
N GLN A 117 -2.31 -2.28 -24.72
CA GLN A 117 -3.05 -3.32 -25.44
C GLN A 117 -2.15 -4.07 -26.42
N ASN A 118 -2.36 -5.38 -26.52
CA ASN A 118 -1.66 -6.21 -27.50
C ASN A 118 -2.20 -6.03 -28.93
N ALA A 119 -1.63 -6.75 -29.89
CA ALA A 119 -2.01 -6.65 -31.30
C ALA A 119 -3.46 -7.05 -31.63
N GLU A 120 -4.12 -7.79 -30.73
CA GLU A 120 -5.54 -8.13 -30.85
C GLU A 120 -6.44 -7.04 -30.24
N GLY A 121 -5.85 -5.95 -29.75
CA GLY A 121 -6.54 -4.87 -29.04
C GLY A 121 -6.97 -5.25 -27.62
N ARG A 122 -6.54 -6.39 -27.08
CA ARG A 122 -6.87 -6.79 -25.70
C ARG A 122 -5.92 -6.16 -24.70
N ASP A 123 -6.41 -5.84 -23.52
CA ASP A 123 -5.59 -5.33 -22.42
C ASP A 123 -4.43 -6.28 -22.10
N TRP A 124 -3.24 -5.72 -21.99
CA TRP A 124 -1.97 -6.42 -21.83
C TRP A 124 -1.24 -6.00 -20.55
N ILE A 125 -1.01 -4.69 -20.36
CA ILE A 125 -0.56 -4.11 -19.09
C ILE A 125 -1.70 -3.24 -18.58
N ILE A 126 -2.34 -3.69 -17.51
CA ILE A 126 -3.52 -3.06 -16.92
C ILE A 126 -3.08 -2.24 -15.71
N ASN A 127 -3.64 -1.04 -15.62
CA ASN A 127 -3.52 -0.17 -14.46
C ASN A 127 -4.90 0.36 -14.14
N ILE A 128 -5.39 0.08 -12.93
CA ILE A 128 -6.55 0.75 -12.35
C ILE A 128 -5.99 1.54 -11.15
N ALA A 129 -5.58 2.77 -11.41
CA ALA A 129 -4.60 3.46 -10.58
C ALA A 129 -5.18 3.87 -9.22
N HIS A 130 -6.43 4.34 -9.20
CA HIS A 130 -7.13 4.75 -7.97
C HIS A 130 -7.39 3.55 -7.02
N GLU A 131 -7.62 2.35 -7.55
CA GLU A 131 -7.69 1.09 -6.79
C GLU A 131 -6.31 0.48 -6.52
N ARG A 132 -5.24 1.06 -7.07
CA ARG A 132 -3.86 0.55 -7.01
C ARG A 132 -3.73 -0.89 -7.52
N ILE A 133 -4.46 -1.22 -8.59
CA ILE A 133 -4.44 -2.55 -9.22
C ILE A 133 -3.56 -2.50 -10.48
N GLY A 134 -2.49 -3.27 -10.47
CA GLY A 134 -1.65 -3.53 -11.64
C GLY A 134 -1.85 -4.97 -12.13
N GLY A 135 -2.24 -5.15 -13.39
CA GLY A 135 -2.49 -6.46 -13.99
C GLY A 135 -1.62 -6.71 -15.22
N LEU A 136 -1.23 -7.97 -15.45
CA LEU A 136 -0.49 -8.37 -16.65
C LEU A 136 -1.19 -9.56 -17.32
N ASN A 137 -1.65 -9.34 -18.54
CA ASN A 137 -2.31 -10.34 -19.39
C ASN A 137 -1.31 -10.89 -20.41
N MET A 138 -0.34 -11.65 -19.91
CA MET A 138 0.75 -12.24 -20.68
C MET A 138 0.98 -13.70 -20.27
N ALA A 139 1.74 -14.44 -21.07
CA ALA A 139 2.16 -15.79 -20.73
C ALA A 139 3.15 -15.78 -19.54
N THR A 140 3.30 -16.92 -18.85
CA THR A 140 4.20 -17.05 -17.70
C THR A 140 5.65 -16.75 -18.08
N GLU A 141 6.10 -17.24 -19.23
CA GLU A 141 7.46 -17.03 -19.71
C GLU A 141 7.75 -15.55 -19.97
N GLU A 142 6.77 -14.82 -20.49
CA GLU A 142 6.86 -13.38 -20.76
C GLU A 142 6.87 -12.57 -19.45
N ALA A 143 6.03 -12.94 -18.48
CA ALA A 143 6.02 -12.33 -17.15
C ALA A 143 7.37 -12.52 -16.44
N ASP A 144 7.92 -13.73 -16.47
CA ASP A 144 9.23 -14.03 -15.89
C ASP A 144 10.36 -13.30 -16.60
N GLU A 145 10.28 -13.11 -17.92
CA GLU A 145 11.25 -12.31 -18.68
C GLU A 145 11.17 -10.84 -18.28
N LEU A 146 9.96 -10.27 -18.23
CA LEU A 146 9.73 -8.88 -17.86
C LEU A 146 10.28 -8.57 -16.45
N GLU A 147 9.96 -9.40 -15.48
CA GLU A 147 10.43 -9.27 -14.09
C GLU A 147 11.96 -9.37 -14.01
N LYS A 148 12.57 -10.30 -14.77
CA LYS A 148 14.04 -10.38 -14.84
C LYS A 148 14.65 -9.16 -15.49
N LEU A 149 14.03 -8.64 -16.53
CA LEU A 149 14.52 -7.51 -17.30
C LEU A 149 14.47 -6.21 -16.48
N ILE A 150 13.40 -5.98 -15.73
CA ILE A 150 13.13 -4.69 -15.07
C ILE A 150 13.02 -4.85 -13.54
N PRO A 151 14.13 -4.66 -12.79
CA PRO A 151 14.05 -4.47 -11.34
C PRO A 151 13.06 -3.34 -11.01
N GLY A 152 12.17 -3.57 -10.05
CA GLY A 152 11.02 -2.72 -9.75
C GLY A 152 9.68 -3.17 -10.35
N VAL A 153 9.68 -4.06 -11.34
CA VAL A 153 8.46 -4.79 -11.75
C VAL A 153 8.35 -6.05 -10.92
N PHE A 154 7.70 -5.99 -9.77
CA PHE A 154 7.49 -7.15 -8.89
C PHE A 154 6.17 -7.84 -9.22
N ILE A 155 6.21 -9.09 -9.68
CA ILE A 155 5.00 -9.84 -10.03
C ILE A 155 4.64 -10.76 -8.87
N HIS A 156 3.40 -10.68 -8.39
CA HIS A 156 2.92 -11.56 -7.34
C HIS A 156 2.71 -12.99 -7.88
N LYS A 157 3.35 -13.96 -7.23
CA LYS A 157 3.30 -15.39 -7.58
C LYS A 157 2.86 -16.23 -6.36
N PRO A 158 1.55 -16.40 -6.14
CA PRO A 158 1.00 -17.04 -4.93
C PRO A 158 1.53 -18.44 -4.64
N GLU A 159 1.97 -19.18 -5.66
CA GLU A 159 2.50 -20.54 -5.51
C GLU A 159 3.90 -20.57 -4.88
N TYR A 160 4.71 -19.53 -5.08
CA TYR A 160 6.10 -19.46 -4.62
C TYR A 160 6.27 -18.49 -3.45
N HIS A 161 5.49 -17.39 -3.44
CA HIS A 161 5.51 -16.38 -2.39
C HIS A 161 4.79 -16.81 -1.09
N GLN A 162 4.55 -18.11 -0.91
CA GLN A 162 4.27 -18.72 0.39
C GLN A 162 5.56 -19.07 1.16
N ASN A 163 6.69 -19.15 0.47
CA ASN A 163 7.99 -19.31 1.09
C ASN A 163 8.62 -17.93 1.33
N ILE A 164 8.92 -17.61 2.59
CA ILE A 164 9.43 -16.30 2.99
C ILE A 164 10.79 -15.97 2.36
N ASP A 165 11.68 -16.94 2.17
CA ASP A 165 13.00 -16.69 1.60
C ASP A 165 12.89 -16.33 0.11
N ILE A 166 12.05 -17.06 -0.63
CA ILE A 166 11.77 -16.76 -2.05
C ILE A 166 11.10 -15.39 -2.17
N PHE A 167 10.11 -15.11 -1.32
CA PHE A 167 9.44 -13.82 -1.30
C PHE A 167 10.43 -12.67 -1.03
N LEU A 168 11.32 -12.81 -0.04
CA LEU A 168 12.30 -11.79 0.29
C LEU A 168 13.35 -11.63 -0.80
N ASP A 169 13.79 -12.70 -1.47
CA ASP A 169 14.72 -12.60 -2.59
C ASP A 169 14.15 -11.73 -3.72
N ASP A 170 12.87 -11.93 -4.06
CA ASP A 170 12.19 -11.10 -5.07
C ASP A 170 11.92 -9.69 -4.54
N ALA A 171 11.40 -9.53 -3.32
CA ALA A 171 11.12 -8.22 -2.74
C ALA A 171 12.39 -7.37 -2.64
N ILE A 172 13.53 -7.96 -2.27
CA ILE A 172 14.84 -7.26 -2.21
C ILE A 172 15.31 -6.88 -3.61
N ARG A 173 15.07 -7.73 -4.63
CA ARG A 173 15.39 -7.41 -6.02
C ARG A 173 14.55 -6.23 -6.54
N HIS A 174 13.27 -6.18 -6.18
CA HIS A 174 12.32 -5.24 -6.76
C HIS A 174 12.06 -4.01 -5.91
N GLN A 175 12.48 -3.99 -4.64
CA GLN A 175 12.40 -2.85 -3.73
C GLN A 175 11.00 -2.21 -3.69
N PRO A 176 9.94 -2.98 -3.37
CA PRO A 176 8.59 -2.44 -3.30
C PRO A 176 8.46 -1.42 -2.16
N ASP A 177 7.56 -0.45 -2.32
CA ASP A 177 7.25 0.53 -1.28
C ASP A 177 6.27 -0.01 -0.23
N ARG A 178 5.64 -1.15 -0.50
CA ARG A 178 4.71 -1.84 0.39
C ARG A 178 5.03 -3.33 0.44
N VAL A 179 5.04 -3.89 1.65
CA VAL A 179 5.19 -5.32 1.90
C VAL A 179 4.18 -5.76 2.94
N GLU A 180 3.58 -6.91 2.67
CA GLU A 180 2.63 -7.58 3.56
C GLU A 180 3.17 -8.97 3.88
N LEU A 181 3.62 -9.16 5.13
CA LEU A 181 4.01 -10.45 5.67
C LEU A 181 2.79 -11.07 6.33
N MET A 182 2.02 -11.85 5.57
CA MET A 182 0.75 -12.40 6.03
C MET A 182 0.73 -13.91 5.87
N ARG A 183 0.49 -14.61 6.97
CA ARG A 183 0.18 -16.05 7.00
C ARG A 183 1.29 -16.95 6.46
N PHE A 184 2.54 -16.51 6.50
CA PHE A 184 3.75 -17.30 6.20
C PHE A 184 4.05 -18.35 7.28
N GLY A 185 3.45 -18.27 8.46
CA GLY A 185 3.77 -19.21 9.55
C GLY A 185 5.02 -18.82 10.33
N LEU A 186 5.31 -17.52 10.39
CA LEU A 186 6.53 -17.01 10.97
C LEU A 186 6.46 -17.01 12.49
N ARG A 187 7.57 -17.44 13.10
CA ARG A 187 7.84 -17.23 14.54
C ARG A 187 8.73 -16.03 14.79
N GLU A 188 9.50 -15.64 13.78
CA GLU A 188 10.40 -14.50 13.77
C GLU A 188 10.39 -13.87 12.38
N ILE A 189 10.57 -12.55 12.33
CA ILE A 189 10.76 -11.84 11.07
C ILE A 189 12.24 -12.00 10.68
N PRO A 190 12.55 -12.41 9.43
CA PRO A 190 13.93 -12.53 9.00
C PRO A 190 14.70 -11.21 9.09
N GLU A 191 15.93 -11.25 9.60
CA GLU A 191 16.84 -10.08 9.73
C GLU A 191 17.14 -9.39 8.39
N ARG A 192 16.94 -10.10 7.27
CA ARG A 192 17.05 -9.58 5.90
C ARG A 192 15.99 -8.52 5.56
N ILE A 193 14.96 -8.34 6.39
CA ILE A 193 13.94 -7.29 6.19
C ILE A 193 14.59 -5.90 6.04
N ARG A 194 15.74 -5.66 6.69
CA ARG A 194 16.53 -4.42 6.57
C ARG A 194 16.96 -4.08 5.13
N GLU A 195 17.03 -5.08 4.25
CA GLU A 195 17.47 -4.90 2.87
C GLU A 195 16.40 -4.23 1.98
N LEU A 196 15.18 -4.04 2.49
CA LEU A 196 14.08 -3.36 1.82
C LEU A 196 14.13 -1.83 2.04
N TYR A 197 15.21 -1.18 1.60
CA TYR A 197 15.49 0.23 1.87
C TYR A 197 14.47 1.21 1.27
N SER A 198 13.69 0.79 0.27
CA SER A 198 12.62 1.60 -0.34
C SER A 198 11.25 1.45 0.35
N LEU A 199 11.15 0.57 1.36
CA LEU A 199 9.88 0.21 1.99
C LEU A 199 9.30 1.36 2.81
N LYS A 200 8.03 1.70 2.51
CA LYS A 200 7.25 2.75 3.19
C LYS A 200 6.12 2.19 4.03
N HIS A 201 5.56 1.05 3.64
CA HIS A 201 4.38 0.46 4.28
C HIS A 201 4.64 -1.01 4.58
N LEU A 202 4.72 -1.36 5.86
CA LEU A 202 4.90 -2.73 6.32
C LEU A 202 3.68 -3.17 7.11
N THR A 203 3.04 -4.24 6.63
CA THR A 203 2.00 -4.96 7.39
C THR A 203 2.55 -6.32 7.78
N ILE A 204 2.47 -6.65 9.06
CA ILE A 204 2.78 -7.97 9.60
C ILE A 204 1.49 -8.54 10.16
N PHE A 205 1.04 -9.67 9.61
CA PHE A 205 -0.06 -10.45 10.14
C PHE A 205 0.37 -11.91 10.31
N GLU A 206 0.89 -12.23 11.49
CA GLU A 206 1.42 -13.53 11.84
C GLU A 206 1.03 -13.89 13.26
N GLN A 207 0.47 -15.08 13.44
CA GLN A 207 0.00 -15.50 14.75
C GLN A 207 1.14 -15.71 15.75
N ASP A 208 2.27 -16.27 15.33
CA ASP A 208 3.30 -16.80 16.24
C ASP A 208 4.50 -15.85 16.46
N ILE A 209 4.44 -14.63 15.91
CA ILE A 209 5.45 -13.59 16.16
C ILE A 209 5.22 -12.97 17.54
N ARG A 210 6.25 -13.06 18.40
CA ARG A 210 6.25 -12.48 19.75
C ARG A 210 7.20 -11.30 19.91
N THR A 211 8.24 -11.23 19.09
CA THR A 211 9.28 -10.18 19.14
C THR A 211 9.57 -9.63 17.75
N LEU A 212 10.09 -8.41 17.69
CA LEU A 212 10.47 -7.73 16.45
C LEU A 212 12.00 -7.64 16.38
N PRO A 213 12.63 -7.99 15.25
CA PRO A 213 14.08 -7.92 15.11
C PRO A 213 14.55 -6.46 15.02
N HIS A 214 15.76 -6.18 15.49
CA HIS A 214 16.38 -4.85 15.36
C HIS A 214 16.44 -4.37 13.90
N ALA A 215 16.63 -5.28 12.94
CA ALA A 215 16.59 -5.00 11.51
C ALA A 215 15.33 -4.28 11.02
N LEU A 216 14.17 -4.53 11.62
CA LEU A 216 12.92 -3.88 11.22
C LEU A 216 13.03 -2.36 11.43
N PHE A 217 13.75 -1.94 12.47
CA PHE A 217 13.93 -0.55 12.83
C PHE A 217 15.07 0.15 12.07
N GLU A 218 15.73 -0.57 11.15
CA GLU A 218 16.69 -0.01 10.18
C GLU A 218 16.01 0.44 8.87
N LEU A 219 14.68 0.27 8.76
CA LEU A 219 13.88 0.71 7.61
C LEU A 219 13.64 2.23 7.66
N GLU A 220 14.65 3.03 7.34
CA GLU A 220 14.62 4.50 7.47
C GLU A 220 13.49 5.19 6.68
N SER A 221 13.03 4.58 5.58
CA SER A 221 11.95 5.08 4.72
C SER A 221 10.54 4.76 5.23
N LEU A 222 10.39 4.01 6.33
CA LEU A 222 9.10 3.47 6.75
C LEU A 222 8.16 4.58 7.26
N GLU A 223 7.00 4.71 6.62
CA GLU A 223 5.96 5.70 6.93
C GLU A 223 4.75 5.09 7.64
N SER A 224 4.51 3.78 7.46
CA SER A 224 3.41 3.05 8.10
C SER A 224 3.85 1.66 8.53
N LEU A 225 3.59 1.34 9.79
CA LEU A 225 3.85 0.03 10.39
C LEU A 225 2.57 -0.49 11.03
N THR A 226 2.07 -1.62 10.53
CA THR A 226 0.95 -2.36 11.13
C THR A 226 1.44 -3.73 11.59
N ILE A 227 1.27 -4.01 12.87
CA ILE A 227 1.63 -5.28 13.51
C ILE A 227 0.36 -5.93 14.05
N GLN A 228 0.03 -7.12 13.56
CA GLN A 228 -1.12 -7.91 13.95
C GLN A 228 -0.64 -9.31 14.32
N VAL A 229 -0.62 -9.61 15.61
CA VAL A 229 -0.09 -10.88 16.14
C VAL A 229 -0.99 -11.43 17.24
N ALA A 230 -0.76 -12.66 17.69
CA ALA A 230 -1.50 -13.19 18.83
C ALA A 230 -1.11 -12.48 20.13
N ASP A 231 0.19 -12.31 20.39
CA ASP A 231 0.72 -11.78 21.64
C ASP A 231 2.13 -11.20 21.44
N LEU A 232 2.22 -9.89 21.24
CA LEU A 232 3.50 -9.18 21.17
C LEU A 232 4.09 -9.05 22.58
N GLU A 233 5.39 -9.28 22.76
CA GLU A 233 6.04 -9.13 24.07
C GLU A 233 6.31 -7.65 24.39
N GLU A 234 6.95 -6.96 23.46
CA GLU A 234 7.30 -5.55 23.60
C GLU A 234 7.44 -4.87 22.23
N LEU A 235 7.39 -3.54 22.26
CA LEU A 235 7.89 -2.69 21.20
C LEU A 235 9.22 -2.11 21.71
N PRO A 236 10.37 -2.42 21.09
CA PRO A 236 11.67 -2.01 21.61
C PRO A 236 11.90 -0.51 21.43
N ALA A 237 12.83 0.05 22.22
CA ALA A 237 13.28 1.44 22.14
C ALA A 237 13.77 1.85 20.74
N ASP A 238 14.22 0.87 19.94
CA ASP A 238 14.61 1.04 18.54
C ASP A 238 13.51 1.63 17.66
N ILE A 239 12.24 1.63 18.10
CA ILE A 239 11.14 2.33 17.39
C ILE A 239 11.50 3.79 17.06
N ALA A 240 12.25 4.48 17.92
CA ALA A 240 12.68 5.87 17.69
C ALA A 240 13.51 6.06 16.41
N LYS A 241 14.14 5.00 15.88
CA LYS A 241 14.89 5.04 14.61
C LYS A 241 13.99 5.27 13.39
N LEU A 242 12.70 4.95 13.48
CA LEU A 242 11.74 5.11 12.38
C LEU A 242 11.25 6.56 12.30
N THR A 243 12.15 7.50 12.02
CA THR A 243 11.88 8.95 12.11
C THR A 243 10.85 9.48 11.11
N HIS A 244 10.53 8.70 10.08
CA HIS A 244 9.52 9.01 9.06
C HIS A 244 8.15 8.37 9.35
N LEU A 245 8.02 7.63 10.46
CA LEU A 245 6.80 6.90 10.77
C LEU A 245 5.65 7.87 11.08
N LYS A 246 4.60 7.78 10.27
CA LYS A 246 3.36 8.57 10.40
C LYS A 246 2.23 7.75 11.01
N ASN A 247 2.22 6.45 10.75
CA ASN A 247 1.17 5.54 11.17
C ASN A 247 1.78 4.35 11.91
N LEU A 248 1.36 4.15 13.16
CA LEU A 248 1.70 2.96 13.94
C LEU A 248 0.41 2.30 14.42
N ARG A 249 0.18 1.07 13.96
CA ARG A 249 -0.91 0.21 14.43
C ARG A 249 -0.35 -1.06 15.04
N ILE A 250 -0.76 -1.37 16.26
CA ILE A 250 -0.42 -2.62 16.94
C ILE A 250 -1.71 -3.27 17.43
N SER A 251 -1.99 -4.49 16.98
CA SER A 251 -3.09 -5.30 17.48
C SER A 251 -2.55 -6.63 17.97
N CYS A 252 -2.81 -6.97 19.23
CA CYS A 252 -2.67 -8.34 19.70
C CYS A 252 -4.01 -9.08 19.54
N GLY A 253 -4.05 -10.37 19.88
CA GLY A 253 -5.23 -11.21 19.72
C GLY A 253 -5.69 -11.40 18.28
N CYS A 254 -4.80 -11.24 17.30
CA CYS A 254 -5.08 -11.60 15.91
C CYS A 254 -4.54 -13.00 15.60
N TYR A 255 -5.37 -13.83 14.98
CA TYR A 255 -5.10 -15.25 14.74
C TYR A 255 -5.47 -15.60 13.30
N ASP A 256 -4.57 -16.26 12.58
CA ASP A 256 -4.71 -16.56 11.15
C ASP A 256 -4.93 -18.05 10.82
N ARG A 257 -4.62 -18.93 11.79
CA ARG A 257 -4.69 -20.38 11.70
C ARG A 257 -5.16 -20.99 13.03
N PRO A 258 -6.40 -20.71 13.48
CA PRO A 258 -6.90 -21.26 14.73
C PRO A 258 -7.02 -22.79 14.63
N ALA A 259 -6.39 -23.51 15.56
CA ALA A 259 -6.56 -24.96 15.71
C ALA A 259 -7.98 -25.32 16.25
N PRO A 260 -8.46 -26.57 16.11
CA PRO A 260 -9.79 -26.96 16.62
C PRO A 260 -10.00 -26.74 18.13
N ASP A 261 -8.94 -26.75 18.92
CA ASP A 261 -8.93 -26.48 20.37
C ASP A 261 -8.47 -25.06 20.73
N PHE A 262 -8.46 -24.18 19.72
CA PHE A 262 -8.03 -22.79 19.84
C PHE A 262 -8.76 -22.05 20.97
N LYS A 263 -7.97 -21.35 21.78
CA LYS A 263 -8.46 -20.42 22.81
C LYS A 263 -7.80 -19.08 22.61
N VAL A 264 -8.64 -18.05 22.58
CA VAL A 264 -8.19 -16.66 22.61
C VAL A 264 -7.47 -16.42 23.94
N ILE A 265 -6.26 -15.89 23.87
CA ILE A 265 -5.50 -15.43 25.05
C ILE A 265 -6.33 -14.34 25.73
N PRO A 266 -6.75 -14.53 27.00
CA PRO A 266 -7.47 -13.49 27.71
C PRO A 266 -6.63 -12.22 27.75
N LYS A 267 -7.26 -11.05 27.55
CA LYS A 267 -6.58 -9.75 27.58
C LYS A 267 -5.61 -9.60 28.77
N ALA A 268 -6.00 -10.12 29.95
CA ALA A 268 -5.22 -10.06 31.19
C ALA A 268 -3.89 -10.82 31.16
N GLU A 269 -3.76 -11.78 30.26
CA GLU A 269 -2.60 -12.64 30.08
C GLU A 269 -1.65 -12.13 28.99
N LEU A 270 -2.05 -11.13 28.19
CA LEU A 270 -1.21 -10.55 27.14
C LEU A 270 0.08 -9.93 27.70
N ALA A 271 1.16 -10.10 26.94
CA ALA A 271 2.50 -9.66 27.29
C ALA A 271 2.71 -8.17 26.97
N PHE A 272 2.12 -7.66 25.89
CA PHE A 272 2.25 -6.25 25.48
C PHE A 272 1.55 -5.29 26.46
N ARG A 273 2.28 -4.82 27.47
CA ARG A 273 1.73 -4.07 28.62
C ARG A 273 2.05 -2.59 28.64
N HIS A 274 3.03 -2.15 27.87
CA HIS A 274 3.51 -0.77 27.85
C HIS A 274 4.00 -0.39 26.46
N LEU A 275 3.86 0.88 26.12
CA LEU A 275 4.61 1.50 25.02
C LEU A 275 5.96 1.98 25.56
N PRO A 276 7.06 1.87 24.79
CA PRO A 276 8.36 2.42 25.17
C PRO A 276 8.29 3.96 25.22
N PRO A 277 8.95 4.64 26.18
CA PRO A 277 9.05 6.11 26.22
C PRO A 277 9.57 6.72 24.91
N GLU A 278 10.44 6.01 24.21
CA GLU A 278 11.06 6.38 22.94
C GLU A 278 10.03 6.61 21.81
N ILE A 279 8.79 6.13 21.97
CA ILE A 279 7.70 6.49 21.05
C ILE A 279 7.52 8.00 20.94
N GLY A 280 7.84 8.77 22.00
CA GLY A 280 7.77 10.23 21.99
C GLY A 280 8.79 10.93 21.08
N GLU A 281 9.74 10.19 20.51
CA GLU A 281 10.74 10.70 19.57
C GLU A 281 10.23 10.73 18.12
N LEU A 282 9.14 10.03 17.81
CA LEU A 282 8.55 9.93 16.47
C LEU A 282 7.86 11.24 16.03
N GLN A 283 8.62 12.27 15.70
CA GLN A 283 8.07 13.61 15.43
C GLN A 283 7.12 13.67 14.23
N GLN A 284 7.14 12.69 13.33
CA GLN A 284 6.21 12.59 12.19
C GLN A 284 4.95 11.75 12.49
N LEU A 285 4.82 11.16 13.68
CA LEU A 285 3.69 10.29 13.98
C LEU A 285 2.39 11.10 14.03
N GLU A 286 1.43 10.71 13.19
CA GLU A 286 0.12 11.32 13.04
C GLU A 286 -0.99 10.42 13.61
N TYR A 287 -0.81 9.10 13.52
CA TYR A 287 -1.80 8.11 13.95
C TYR A 287 -1.14 7.01 14.80
N LEU A 288 -1.61 6.87 16.04
CA LEU A 288 -1.24 5.78 16.93
C LEU A 288 -2.50 5.00 17.33
N ASP A 289 -2.54 3.72 16.96
CA ASP A 289 -3.66 2.81 17.19
C ASP A 289 -3.15 1.53 17.87
N VAL A 290 -3.55 1.31 19.12
CA VAL A 290 -3.24 0.08 19.85
C VAL A 290 -4.51 -0.64 20.25
N GLN A 291 -4.67 -1.85 19.74
CA GLN A 291 -5.89 -2.65 19.90
C GLN A 291 -5.61 -3.96 20.63
N TYR A 292 -6.57 -4.36 21.46
CA TYR A 292 -6.61 -5.64 22.16
C TYR A 292 -5.26 -6.02 22.77
N SER A 293 -4.76 -5.20 23.68
CA SER A 293 -3.44 -5.34 24.28
C SER A 293 -3.53 -5.45 25.81
N GLY A 294 -2.42 -5.83 26.43
CA GLY A 294 -2.26 -5.80 27.89
C GLY A 294 -1.96 -4.40 28.44
N ILE A 295 -2.07 -3.32 27.65
CA ILE A 295 -1.59 -1.98 28.03
C ILE A 295 -2.32 -1.46 29.26
N ARG A 296 -1.55 -1.05 30.28
CA ARG A 296 -2.08 -0.51 31.55
C ARG A 296 -1.87 0.98 31.72
N THR A 297 -0.82 1.52 31.10
CA THR A 297 -0.41 2.92 31.22
C THR A 297 0.13 3.41 29.89
N LEU A 298 0.12 4.74 29.71
CA LEU A 298 0.73 5.40 28.57
C LEU A 298 1.94 6.21 29.03
N PRO A 299 3.06 6.20 28.29
CA PRO A 299 4.24 6.98 28.65
C PRO A 299 3.95 8.48 28.50
N PRO A 300 4.34 9.33 29.48
CA PRO A 300 4.14 10.79 29.40
C PRO A 300 4.83 11.43 28.19
N GLU A 301 5.84 10.77 27.62
CA GLU A 301 6.57 11.17 26.41
C GLU A 301 5.65 11.28 25.17
N LEU A 302 4.46 10.67 25.16
CA LEU A 302 3.46 10.89 24.10
C LEU A 302 3.10 12.37 23.92
N GLN A 303 3.21 13.19 24.97
CA GLN A 303 2.98 14.64 24.86
C GLN A 303 3.99 15.37 23.95
N ASN A 304 5.10 14.71 23.60
CA ASN A 304 6.13 15.25 22.69
C ASN A 304 5.69 15.15 21.21
N LEU A 305 4.71 14.29 20.89
CA LEU A 305 4.27 14.03 19.53
C LEU A 305 3.36 15.14 18.99
N LYS A 306 3.94 16.24 18.52
CA LYS A 306 3.20 17.44 18.08
C LYS A 306 2.40 17.27 16.78
N ASN A 307 2.73 16.25 16.00
CA ASN A 307 1.99 15.90 14.79
C ASN A 307 0.90 14.85 15.01
N LEU A 308 0.78 14.27 16.21
CA LEU A 308 -0.22 13.24 16.49
C LEU A 308 -1.63 13.84 16.39
N ARG A 309 -2.45 13.32 15.49
CA ARG A 309 -3.84 13.75 15.27
C ARG A 309 -4.84 12.77 15.87
N SER A 310 -4.53 11.47 15.84
CA SER A 310 -5.39 10.42 16.39
C SER A 310 -4.62 9.52 17.35
N LEU A 311 -5.17 9.33 18.54
CA LEU A 311 -4.71 8.37 19.54
C LEU A 311 -5.85 7.43 19.93
N ASP A 312 -5.80 6.19 19.45
CA ASP A 312 -6.80 5.18 19.76
C ASP A 312 -6.15 4.05 20.57
N ILE A 313 -6.62 3.85 21.81
CA ILE A 313 -6.26 2.72 22.66
C ILE A 313 -7.55 1.97 23.01
N VAL A 314 -7.80 0.89 22.29
CA VAL A 314 -9.05 0.13 22.38
C VAL A 314 -8.77 -1.24 22.96
N ASN A 315 -9.60 -1.70 23.88
CA ASN A 315 -9.44 -3.00 24.54
C ASN A 315 -8.08 -3.13 25.24
N GLY A 316 -7.70 -2.10 25.99
CA GLY A 316 -6.59 -2.13 26.95
C GLY A 316 -7.07 -2.32 28.40
N PHE A 317 -6.18 -2.09 29.36
CA PHE A 317 -6.46 -1.99 30.81
C PHE A 317 -6.31 -0.56 31.34
N ILE A 318 -6.36 0.44 30.47
CA ILE A 318 -6.35 1.84 30.88
C ILE A 318 -7.75 2.18 31.40
N GLU A 319 -7.88 2.41 32.71
CA GLU A 319 -9.15 2.77 33.34
C GLU A 319 -9.57 4.21 33.01
N SER A 320 -8.61 5.11 32.87
CA SER A 320 -8.84 6.51 32.51
C SER A 320 -7.66 7.10 31.75
N ALA A 321 -7.95 8.06 30.86
CA ALA A 321 -6.94 8.79 30.13
C ALA A 321 -6.04 9.59 31.10
N PRO A 322 -4.69 9.52 30.99
CA PRO A 322 -3.79 10.34 31.77
C PRO A 322 -3.95 11.85 31.54
N ASP A 323 -3.67 12.66 32.56
CA ASP A 323 -3.83 14.13 32.54
C ASP A 323 -3.12 14.83 31.36
N PHE A 324 -1.98 14.29 30.90
CA PHE A 324 -1.23 14.90 29.81
C PHE A 324 -1.98 14.82 28.47
N ILE A 325 -2.85 13.84 28.26
CA ILE A 325 -3.64 13.71 27.02
C ILE A 325 -4.56 14.93 26.86
N TYR A 326 -5.19 15.36 27.95
CA TYR A 326 -6.03 16.56 27.95
C TYR A 326 -5.26 17.87 27.64
N LYS A 327 -3.93 17.86 27.73
CA LYS A 327 -3.06 18.99 27.36
C LYS A 327 -2.61 18.94 25.89
N MET A 328 -2.83 17.83 25.19
CA MET A 328 -2.47 17.65 23.79
C MET A 328 -3.54 18.29 22.89
N THR A 329 -3.60 19.63 22.88
CA THR A 329 -4.63 20.41 22.16
C THR A 329 -4.57 20.31 20.63
N TRP A 330 -3.62 19.54 20.10
CA TRP A 330 -3.40 19.29 18.67
C TRP A 330 -3.92 17.92 18.22
N LEU A 331 -4.46 17.11 19.15
CA LEU A 331 -5.21 15.90 18.82
C LEU A 331 -6.58 16.30 18.26
N ASP A 332 -6.92 15.77 17.09
CA ASP A 332 -8.26 15.90 16.52
C ASP A 332 -9.22 14.96 17.25
N ARG A 333 -8.73 13.79 17.66
CA ARG A 333 -9.47 12.81 18.44
C ARG A 333 -8.55 11.95 19.31
N PHE A 334 -9.09 11.50 20.43
CA PHE A 334 -8.55 10.37 21.16
C PHE A 334 -9.67 9.46 21.66
N LEU A 335 -9.38 8.17 21.73
CA LEU A 335 -10.31 7.14 22.18
C LEU A 335 -9.57 6.20 23.13
N ILE A 336 -10.04 6.10 24.37
CA ILE A 336 -9.54 5.13 25.34
C ILE A 336 -10.76 4.42 25.93
N GLU A 337 -10.98 3.18 25.50
CA GLU A 337 -12.18 2.43 25.87
C GLU A 337 -11.99 0.92 25.84
N ASP A 338 -12.90 0.21 26.50
CA ASP A 338 -13.05 -1.25 26.39
C ASP A 338 -14.32 -1.56 25.58
N LYS A 339 -14.12 -2.18 24.42
CA LYS A 339 -15.13 -2.65 23.47
C LYS A 339 -15.25 -4.18 23.52
N PRO A 340 -16.37 -4.75 23.06
CA PRO A 340 -16.47 -6.18 22.82
C PRO A 340 -15.36 -6.64 21.86
N PHE A 341 -14.65 -7.71 22.21
CA PHE A 341 -13.64 -8.28 21.35
C PHE A 341 -14.29 -8.98 20.16
N HIS A 342 -13.88 -8.58 18.96
CA HIS A 342 -14.15 -9.31 17.72
C HIS A 342 -12.83 -9.88 17.24
N LEU A 343 -12.81 -11.16 16.84
CA LEU A 343 -11.65 -11.76 16.19
C LEU A 343 -11.29 -10.94 14.95
N CYS A 344 -10.00 -10.69 14.75
CA CYS A 344 -9.49 -10.06 13.53
C CYS A 344 -9.83 -10.98 12.34
N ASN A 345 -10.95 -10.73 11.65
CA ASN A 345 -11.28 -11.43 10.41
C ASN A 345 -10.53 -10.76 9.27
N HIS A 346 -9.36 -11.27 8.93
CA HIS A 346 -8.77 -11.03 7.62
C HIS A 346 -9.02 -12.25 6.75
N GLY A 347 -10.11 -12.20 5.96
CA GLY A 347 -10.40 -13.15 4.90
C GLY A 347 -11.77 -13.82 4.99
N ASP A 348 -12.76 -13.17 4.39
CA ASP A 348 -13.72 -13.75 3.46
C ASP A 348 -14.17 -12.59 2.55
N ASP A 349 -13.26 -12.13 1.67
CA ASP A 349 -13.54 -11.42 0.41
C ASP A 349 -12.30 -11.46 -0.50
#